data_AF-F4MQX7-F1
#
_entry.id   AF-F4MQX7-F1
#
_cell.length_a   1.000
_cell.length_b   1.000
_cell.length_c   1.000
_cell.angle_alpha   90.00
_cell.angle_beta   90.00
_cell.angle_gamma   90.00
#
_symmetry.space_group_name_H-M   'P 1'
#
loop_
_entity.id
_entity.type
_entity.pdbx_description
1 polymer ?
#
loop_
_entity_poly.entity_id
_entity_poly.type
_entity_poly.pdbx_seq_one_letter_code
_entity_poly.pdbx_strand_id
1 'polypeptide(L)'
;MNVMHVKFKSLSLTIYLAFFKKCKVFLKKCNIFNYFSNTNMRWIMYKKNKKPKYNKEKTICKEIGYFLNKNNEYQIHPFPSTVNKVPKKLPEFITNLTLAFWNNENEIICNLDKWNLNNVTSLNRMFKDAKSFDQDISNWNTSNVVDMQLLFDGAENFNQNLNKWDTSNVLNMEAMFRSAYLFNIDLNNWNTSKVQNMRSMFYEACSFNGDISTWDVSSVKHMEYMFYGVLKFNQDISSWNTKNVINTRSMFKNAIGFNQNISYWNTSNIKEMSWMFHNARNFNQDISSWNVSKVNLFNSFSNNSKIDKNKRYLPKKFISKISKT
;
A
#
# COMPACT_ATOMS: atom_id res chain seq x y z
N MET A 1 5.66 -26.88 2.79
CA MET A 1 6.68 -26.44 3.75
C MET A 1 7.09 -27.65 4.59
N ASN A 2 8.18 -28.36 4.24
CA ASN A 2 8.58 -29.56 4.98
C ASN A 2 9.57 -29.17 6.08
N VAL A 3 9.08 -29.09 7.32
CA VAL A 3 9.90 -28.91 8.51
C VAL A 3 10.36 -30.30 8.95
N MET A 4 11.65 -30.60 8.79
CA MET A 4 12.23 -31.83 9.29
C MET A 4 12.64 -31.61 10.76
N HIS A 5 11.83 -32.11 11.70
CA HIS A 5 12.19 -32.11 13.12
C HIS A 5 13.08 -33.32 13.41
N VAL A 6 14.39 -33.10 13.58
CA VAL A 6 15.29 -34.15 14.07
C VAL A 6 15.58 -33.87 15.55
N LYS A 7 15.01 -34.67 16.45
CA LYS A 7 15.37 -34.70 17.88
C LYS A 7 16.53 -35.69 18.06
N PHE A 8 17.73 -35.19 18.36
CA PHE A 8 18.83 -36.05 18.80
C PHE A 8 18.80 -36.19 20.33
N LYS A 9 18.47 -37.38 20.84
CA LYS A 9 18.75 -37.76 22.23
C LYS A 9 20.24 -38.06 22.37
N SER A 10 20.86 -37.45 23.38
CA SER A 10 22.24 -37.58 23.86
C SER A 10 23.14 -38.59 23.11
N LEU A 11 23.78 -38.14 22.03
CA LEU A 11 24.93 -38.81 21.44
C LEU A 11 26.21 -38.16 21.99
N SER A 12 27.25 -38.96 22.20
CA SER A 12 28.54 -38.46 22.68
C SER A 12 29.11 -37.43 21.70
N LEU A 13 29.85 -36.44 22.23
CA LEU A 13 30.42 -35.32 21.48
C LEU A 13 31.23 -35.78 20.25
N THR A 14 31.84 -36.97 20.33
CA THR A 14 32.62 -37.60 19.26
C THR A 14 31.75 -38.07 18.08
N ILE A 15 30.58 -38.65 18.35
CA ILE A 15 29.63 -39.04 17.30
C ILE A 15 28.98 -37.79 16.68
N TYR A 16 28.71 -36.77 17.49
CA TYR A 16 28.22 -35.47 17.04
C TYR A 16 29.19 -34.80 16.04
N LEU A 17 30.49 -34.79 16.34
CA LEU A 17 31.54 -34.22 15.49
C LEU A 17 31.73 -35.02 14.18
N ALA A 18 31.63 -36.35 14.22
CA ALA A 18 31.71 -37.21 13.04
C ALA A 18 30.50 -37.03 12.10
N PHE A 19 29.29 -36.90 12.67
CA PHE A 19 28.07 -36.58 11.93
C PHE A 19 28.15 -35.16 11.33
N PHE A 20 28.67 -34.18 12.07
CA PHE A 20 28.88 -32.81 11.60
C PHE A 20 29.84 -32.75 10.40
N LYS A 21 30.93 -33.53 10.40
CA LYS A 21 31.90 -33.59 9.28
C LYS A 21 31.28 -34.16 8.01
N LYS A 22 30.49 -35.23 8.10
CA LYS A 22 29.77 -35.81 6.94
C LYS A 22 28.63 -34.90 6.46
N CYS A 23 27.89 -34.28 7.38
CA CYS A 23 26.84 -33.31 7.03
C CYS A 23 27.42 -32.06 6.37
N LYS A 24 28.61 -31.56 6.74
CA LYS A 24 29.20 -30.35 6.14
C LYS A 24 29.38 -30.47 4.62
N VAL A 25 29.72 -31.66 4.11
CA VAL A 25 29.86 -31.92 2.66
C VAL A 25 28.49 -31.94 1.95
N PHE A 26 27.48 -32.52 2.60
CA PHE A 26 26.09 -32.55 2.10
C PHE A 26 25.43 -31.16 2.14
N LEU A 27 25.60 -30.43 3.24
CA LEU A 27 25.09 -29.06 3.46
C LEU A 27 25.71 -28.05 2.49
N LYS A 28 26.99 -28.21 2.12
CA LYS A 28 27.66 -27.39 1.09
C LYS A 28 27.10 -27.65 -0.31
N LYS A 29 26.70 -28.90 -0.61
CA LYS A 29 25.98 -29.25 -1.85
C LYS A 29 24.55 -28.69 -1.87
N CYS A 30 23.92 -28.50 -0.70
CA CYS A 30 22.56 -27.95 -0.56
C CYS A 30 22.49 -26.42 -0.32
N ASN A 31 23.61 -25.67 -0.36
CA ASN A 31 23.71 -24.24 -0.04
C ASN A 31 23.14 -23.85 1.34
N ILE A 32 23.36 -24.68 2.36
CA ILE A 32 22.93 -24.40 3.72
C ILE A 32 24.09 -23.72 4.47
N PHE A 33 23.89 -22.49 4.94
CA PHE A 33 24.88 -21.72 5.72
C PHE A 33 24.39 -21.55 7.17
N ASN A 34 25.27 -21.85 8.13
CA ASN A 34 24.98 -21.85 9.57
C ASN A 34 24.88 -20.42 10.14
N TYR A 35 23.94 -20.19 11.06
CA TYR A 35 24.01 -19.11 12.04
C TYR A 35 24.09 -19.73 13.44
N PHE A 36 25.12 -19.37 14.21
CA PHE A 36 25.26 -19.81 15.60
C PHE A 36 24.58 -18.79 16.52
N SER A 37 23.46 -19.17 17.13
CA SER A 37 23.02 -18.60 18.41
C SER A 37 22.31 -19.68 19.24
N ASN A 38 22.57 -19.66 20.53
CA ASN A 38 22.27 -20.74 21.46
C ASN A 38 20.76 -21.09 21.53
N THR A 39 20.48 -22.40 21.57
CA THR A 39 19.24 -23.10 21.95
C THR A 39 18.10 -23.30 20.96
N ASN A 40 18.12 -22.76 19.73
CA ASN A 40 17.16 -23.19 18.69
C ASN A 40 17.77 -23.09 17.28
N MET A 41 18.33 -24.19 16.76
CA MET A 41 18.78 -24.24 15.36
C MET A 41 17.58 -24.21 14.40
N ARG A 42 17.29 -23.03 13.83
CA ARG A 42 16.51 -22.93 12.59
C ARG A 42 17.47 -22.98 11.40
N TRP A 43 17.38 -24.05 10.61
CA TRP A 43 18.09 -24.16 9.34
C TRP A 43 17.39 -23.28 8.29
N ILE A 44 17.93 -22.10 8.01
CA ILE A 44 17.47 -21.27 6.89
C ILE A 44 18.26 -21.69 5.65
N MET A 45 17.62 -22.42 4.75
CA MET A 45 18.20 -22.72 3.44
C MET A 45 18.18 -21.46 2.58
N TYR A 46 19.31 -20.77 2.48
CA TYR A 46 19.42 -19.62 1.59
C TYR A 46 19.47 -20.07 0.13
N LYS A 47 18.45 -19.73 -0.65
CA LYS A 47 18.50 -19.78 -2.11
C LYS A 47 19.51 -18.75 -2.60
N LYS A 48 20.44 -19.19 -3.45
CA LYS A 48 21.37 -18.30 -4.16
C LYS A 48 20.58 -17.35 -5.07
N ASN A 49 21.04 -16.11 -5.16
CA ASN A 49 20.50 -15.12 -6.08
C ASN A 49 20.50 -15.67 -7.51
N LYS A 50 19.47 -15.33 -8.27
CA LYS A 50 19.25 -15.80 -9.64
C LYS A 50 18.98 -14.61 -10.54
N LYS A 51 19.77 -14.47 -11.61
CA LYS A 51 19.50 -13.47 -12.65
C LYS A 51 18.30 -13.90 -13.51
N PRO A 52 17.44 -12.95 -13.93
CA PRO A 52 16.33 -13.27 -14.82
C PRO A 52 16.84 -13.60 -16.23
N LYS A 53 16.06 -14.40 -16.97
CA LYS A 53 16.33 -14.68 -18.40
C LYS A 53 15.14 -14.25 -19.25
N TYR A 54 15.44 -13.67 -20.40
CA TYR A 54 14.44 -13.12 -21.32
C TYR A 54 14.62 -13.67 -22.73
N ASN A 55 13.65 -13.41 -23.62
CA ASN A 55 13.91 -13.39 -25.07
C ASN A 55 14.77 -12.18 -25.46
N LYS A 56 15.20 -12.12 -26.73
CA LYS A 56 16.10 -11.08 -27.25
C LYS A 56 15.49 -9.68 -27.12
N GLU A 57 14.18 -9.57 -27.34
CA GLU A 57 13.40 -8.32 -27.30
C GLU A 57 13.01 -7.89 -25.88
N LYS A 58 13.31 -8.72 -24.86
CA LYS A 58 12.91 -8.50 -23.45
C LYS A 58 11.40 -8.38 -23.22
N THR A 59 10.57 -8.90 -24.10
CA THR A 59 9.10 -8.94 -23.95
C THR A 59 8.59 -10.17 -23.19
N ILE A 60 9.37 -11.24 -23.14
CA ILE A 60 9.02 -12.51 -22.49
C ILE A 60 10.07 -12.84 -21.43
N CYS A 61 9.65 -12.90 -20.17
CA CYS A 61 10.45 -13.49 -19.10
C CYS A 61 10.37 -15.02 -19.20
N LYS A 62 11.51 -15.64 -19.50
CA LYS A 62 11.66 -17.11 -19.57
C LYS A 62 11.93 -17.70 -18.19
N GLU A 63 12.70 -16.99 -17.36
CA GLU A 63 13.00 -17.38 -15.98
C GLU A 63 12.98 -16.15 -15.06
N ILE A 64 12.17 -16.21 -14.01
CA ILE A 64 12.10 -15.15 -12.98
C ILE A 64 13.42 -15.14 -12.22
N GLY A 65 14.05 -13.97 -12.17
CA GLY A 65 15.21 -13.69 -11.33
C GLY A 65 14.79 -13.15 -9.97
N TYR A 66 15.59 -13.43 -8.95
CA TYR A 66 15.33 -13.03 -7.57
C TYR A 66 16.62 -12.89 -6.77
N PHE A 67 16.54 -12.16 -5.67
CA PHE A 67 17.63 -11.92 -4.75
C PHE A 67 17.11 -11.79 -3.31
N LEU A 68 17.99 -12.00 -2.33
CA LEU A 68 17.70 -11.66 -0.93
C LEU A 68 17.92 -10.15 -0.73
N ASN A 69 16.87 -9.41 -0.38
CA ASN A 69 16.96 -7.97 -0.14
C ASN A 69 17.56 -7.65 1.24
N LYS A 70 17.74 -6.35 1.54
CA LYS A 70 18.30 -5.88 2.82
C LYS A 70 17.46 -6.24 4.07
N ASN A 71 16.18 -6.58 3.87
CA ASN A 71 15.26 -7.00 4.93
C ASN A 71 15.22 -8.54 5.08
N ASN A 72 16.13 -9.27 4.41
CA ASN A 72 16.14 -10.74 4.35
C ASN A 72 14.89 -11.35 3.72
N GLU A 73 14.26 -10.64 2.79
CA GLU A 73 13.11 -11.13 2.02
C GLU A 73 13.57 -11.56 0.62
N TYR A 74 12.94 -12.60 0.07
CA TYR A 74 13.18 -12.98 -1.31
C TYR A 74 12.35 -12.11 -2.24
N GLN A 75 13.03 -11.21 -2.95
CA GLN A 75 12.44 -10.26 -3.87
C GLN A 75 12.78 -10.64 -5.32
N ILE A 76 11.82 -10.48 -6.23
CA ILE A 76 12.10 -10.65 -7.66
C ILE A 76 12.83 -9.43 -8.23
N HIS A 77 13.69 -9.65 -9.23
CA HIS A 77 14.23 -8.54 -9.99
C HIS A 77 13.11 -7.82 -10.76
N PRO A 78 13.08 -6.47 -10.81
CA PRO A 78 12.18 -5.73 -11.68
C PRO A 78 12.28 -6.22 -13.13
N PHE A 79 11.13 -6.36 -13.79
CA PHE A 79 11.07 -6.69 -15.20
C PHE A 79 11.31 -5.43 -16.05
N PRO A 80 11.94 -5.55 -17.24
CA PRO A 80 11.88 -4.51 -18.26
C PRO A 80 10.43 -4.08 -18.53
N SER A 81 10.22 -2.80 -18.82
CA SER A 81 8.89 -2.21 -19.07
C SER A 81 8.12 -2.90 -20.21
N THR A 82 8.86 -3.48 -21.16
CA THR A 82 8.31 -4.19 -22.31
C THR A 82 7.84 -5.62 -22.02
N VAL A 83 8.10 -6.19 -20.82
CA VAL A 83 7.69 -7.56 -20.49
C VAL A 83 6.17 -7.67 -20.41
N ASN A 84 5.59 -8.47 -21.30
CA ASN A 84 4.16 -8.74 -21.39
C ASN A 84 3.81 -10.22 -21.20
N LYS A 85 4.80 -11.05 -20.85
CA LYS A 85 4.59 -12.46 -20.53
C LYS A 85 5.60 -12.93 -19.50
N VAL A 86 5.08 -13.55 -18.44
CA VAL A 86 5.88 -14.15 -17.37
C VAL A 86 5.66 -15.66 -17.26
N PRO A 87 6.55 -16.40 -16.57
CA PRO A 87 6.31 -17.81 -16.26
C PRO A 87 5.03 -17.97 -15.43
N LYS A 88 4.28 -19.05 -15.69
CA LYS A 88 3.00 -19.35 -15.01
C LYS A 88 3.11 -19.49 -13.50
N LYS A 89 4.28 -19.88 -12.99
CA LYS A 89 4.52 -20.10 -11.56
C LYS A 89 5.48 -19.04 -11.03
N LEU A 90 5.02 -18.27 -10.06
CA LEU A 90 5.89 -17.53 -9.16
C LEU A 90 6.58 -18.54 -8.22
N PRO A 91 7.91 -18.49 -8.01
CA PRO A 91 8.55 -19.38 -7.06
C PRO A 91 7.98 -19.17 -5.65
N GLU A 92 7.59 -20.26 -4.98
CA GLU A 92 6.82 -20.18 -3.73
C GLU A 92 7.55 -19.47 -2.58
N PHE A 93 8.88 -19.41 -2.59
CA PHE A 93 9.66 -18.71 -1.56
C PHE A 93 9.76 -17.20 -1.77
N ILE A 94 9.22 -16.65 -2.88
CA ILE A 94 9.16 -15.21 -3.08
C ILE A 94 8.16 -14.61 -2.12
N THR A 95 8.60 -13.59 -1.39
CA THR A 95 7.77 -12.86 -0.43
C THR A 95 7.58 -11.40 -0.83
N ASN A 96 8.37 -10.89 -1.78
CA ASN A 96 8.38 -9.47 -2.10
C ASN A 96 8.34 -9.24 -3.63
N LEU A 97 7.30 -8.55 -4.10
CA LEU A 97 7.10 -8.18 -5.51
C LEU A 97 7.39 -6.70 -5.77
N THR A 98 8.16 -6.06 -4.88
CA THR A 98 8.46 -4.64 -4.97
C THR A 98 9.06 -4.28 -6.32
N LEU A 99 8.47 -3.29 -6.99
CA LEU A 99 8.87 -2.78 -8.31
C LEU A 99 8.80 -3.78 -9.47
N ALA A 100 8.13 -4.94 -9.32
CA ALA A 100 8.18 -6.00 -10.33
C ALA A 100 7.83 -5.51 -11.75
N PHE A 101 6.77 -4.72 -11.89
CA PHE A 101 6.25 -4.18 -13.14
C PHE A 101 6.22 -2.65 -13.11
N TRP A 102 7.19 -2.03 -12.43
CA TRP A 102 7.34 -0.58 -12.44
C TRP A 102 7.53 -0.08 -13.89
N ASN A 103 6.74 0.93 -14.27
CA ASN A 103 6.70 1.55 -15.59
C ASN A 103 6.40 0.55 -16.73
N ASN A 104 5.65 -0.52 -16.46
CA ASN A 104 5.27 -1.48 -17.50
C ASN A 104 4.34 -0.83 -18.54
N GLU A 105 4.60 -1.12 -19.81
CA GLU A 105 3.92 -0.46 -20.94
C GLU A 105 2.65 -1.19 -21.40
N ASN A 106 2.37 -2.37 -20.85
CA ASN A 106 1.36 -3.29 -21.37
C ASN A 106 0.08 -3.26 -20.53
N GLU A 107 -1.05 -3.34 -21.21
CA GLU A 107 -2.36 -3.54 -20.57
C GLU A 107 -2.47 -4.91 -19.90
N ILE A 108 -1.99 -5.95 -20.59
CA ILE A 108 -2.04 -7.35 -20.16
C ILE A 108 -0.65 -7.95 -20.10
N ILE A 109 -0.35 -8.63 -18.99
CA ILE A 109 0.84 -9.46 -18.78
C ILE A 109 0.41 -10.93 -18.72
N CYS A 110 0.66 -11.65 -19.80
CA CYS A 110 0.30 -13.06 -19.94
C CYS A 110 0.86 -13.92 -18.78
N ASN A 111 -0.04 -14.71 -18.17
CA ASN A 111 0.16 -15.60 -17.02
C ASN A 111 0.34 -14.92 -15.66
N LEU A 112 0.26 -13.59 -15.56
CA LEU A 112 0.31 -12.89 -14.28
C LEU A 112 -0.87 -13.28 -13.36
N ASP A 113 -2.04 -13.49 -13.95
CA ASP A 113 -3.27 -14.01 -13.34
C ASP A 113 -3.06 -15.36 -12.62
N LYS A 114 -2.04 -16.13 -13.01
CA LYS A 114 -1.77 -17.49 -12.50
C LYS A 114 -0.83 -17.53 -11.32
N TRP A 115 -0.29 -16.39 -10.90
CA TRP A 115 0.64 -16.33 -9.79
C TRP A 115 -0.06 -16.60 -8.46
N ASN A 116 0.56 -17.46 -7.64
CA ASN A 116 0.13 -17.71 -6.27
C ASN A 116 0.85 -16.73 -5.33
N LEU A 117 0.09 -15.86 -4.66
CA LEU A 117 0.59 -14.82 -3.77
C LEU A 117 0.58 -15.22 -2.28
N ASN A 118 0.31 -16.49 -1.95
CA ASN A 118 0.18 -16.94 -0.55
C ASN A 118 1.39 -16.62 0.35
N ASN A 119 2.60 -16.44 -0.19
CA ASN A 119 3.77 -16.08 0.62
C ASN A 119 4.19 -14.61 0.44
N VAL A 120 3.50 -13.85 -0.41
CA VAL A 120 3.84 -12.47 -0.72
C VAL A 120 3.32 -11.55 0.38
N THR A 121 4.23 -10.76 0.95
CA THR A 121 3.96 -9.78 2.00
C THR A 121 4.03 -8.34 1.50
N SER A 122 4.70 -8.08 0.37
CA SER A 122 4.84 -6.73 -0.19
C SER A 122 4.53 -6.68 -1.67
N LEU A 123 3.62 -5.77 -2.03
CA LEU A 123 3.29 -5.36 -3.40
C LEU A 123 3.80 -3.94 -3.71
N ASN A 124 4.69 -3.39 -2.87
CA ASN A 124 5.16 -2.01 -2.95
C ASN A 124 5.57 -1.59 -4.38
N ARG A 125 4.94 -0.56 -4.93
CA ARG A 125 5.24 -0.03 -6.29
C ARG A 125 5.20 -1.07 -7.42
N MET A 126 4.49 -2.18 -7.26
CA MET A 126 4.53 -3.27 -8.25
C MET A 126 4.07 -2.81 -9.64
N PHE A 127 3.06 -1.94 -9.75
CA PHE A 127 2.55 -1.36 -11.00
C PHE A 127 2.67 0.17 -11.02
N LYS A 128 3.61 0.73 -10.26
CA LYS A 128 3.86 2.17 -10.30
C LYS A 128 4.19 2.59 -11.74
N ASP A 129 3.62 3.69 -12.23
CA ASP A 129 3.74 4.25 -13.58
C ASP A 129 3.37 3.29 -14.72
N ALA A 130 2.68 2.17 -14.44
CA ALA A 130 2.20 1.24 -15.46
C ALA A 130 0.92 1.78 -16.11
N LYS A 131 1.05 2.87 -16.87
CA LYS A 131 -0.07 3.71 -17.34
C LYS A 131 -1.19 2.93 -18.04
N SER A 132 -0.81 1.97 -18.88
CA SER A 132 -1.76 1.18 -19.68
C SER A 132 -2.36 -0.02 -18.93
N PHE A 133 -1.82 -0.39 -17.76
CA PHE A 133 -2.18 -1.63 -17.07
C PHE A 133 -3.64 -1.62 -16.59
N ASP A 134 -4.43 -2.60 -17.05
CA ASP A 134 -5.83 -2.78 -16.64
C ASP A 134 -6.22 -4.28 -16.59
N GLN A 135 -5.25 -5.16 -16.33
CA GLN A 135 -5.49 -6.61 -16.28
C GLN A 135 -6.24 -7.02 -15.00
N ASP A 136 -7.26 -7.88 -15.15
CA ASP A 136 -7.94 -8.51 -14.01
C ASP A 136 -6.97 -9.33 -13.14
N ILE A 137 -6.84 -8.90 -11.88
CA ILE A 137 -6.04 -9.51 -10.81
C ILE A 137 -6.91 -9.77 -9.57
N SER A 138 -8.23 -9.84 -9.74
CA SER A 138 -9.21 -10.03 -8.66
C SER A 138 -9.06 -11.38 -7.95
N ASN A 139 -8.47 -12.39 -8.60
CA ASN A 139 -8.33 -13.74 -8.06
C ASN A 139 -7.05 -13.94 -7.21
N TRP A 140 -6.24 -12.92 -7.02
CA TRP A 140 -5.07 -13.01 -6.14
C TRP A 140 -5.46 -13.14 -4.67
N ASN A 141 -4.81 -14.06 -3.96
CA ASN A 141 -4.89 -14.12 -2.51
C ASN A 141 -3.91 -13.11 -1.89
N THR A 142 -4.43 -12.02 -1.32
CA THR A 142 -3.64 -10.96 -0.68
C THR A 142 -3.60 -11.04 0.84
N SER A 143 -4.11 -12.12 1.45
CA SER A 143 -4.24 -12.24 2.92
C SER A 143 -2.94 -12.07 3.71
N ASN A 144 -1.77 -12.32 3.11
CA ASN A 144 -0.46 -12.12 3.76
C ASN A 144 0.21 -10.78 3.40
N VAL A 145 -0.40 -9.97 2.54
CA VAL A 145 0.16 -8.68 2.12
C VAL A 145 0.00 -7.67 3.26
N VAL A 146 1.12 -7.05 3.65
CA VAL A 146 1.19 -6.02 4.68
C VAL A 146 1.51 -4.63 4.12
N ASP A 147 2.09 -4.56 2.92
CA ASP A 147 2.51 -3.32 2.27
C ASP A 147 1.98 -3.22 0.83
N MET A 148 1.11 -2.24 0.59
CA MET A 148 0.54 -1.88 -0.71
C MET A 148 0.90 -0.45 -1.13
N GLN A 149 1.93 0.15 -0.53
CA GLN A 149 2.35 1.52 -0.85
C GLN A 149 2.65 1.65 -2.36
N LEU A 150 2.09 2.71 -2.97
CA LEU A 150 2.30 3.09 -4.37
C LEU A 150 1.99 2.00 -5.39
N LEU A 151 1.16 1.00 -5.04
CA LEU A 151 0.93 -0.19 -5.89
C LEU A 151 0.50 0.18 -7.32
N PHE A 152 -0.47 1.09 -7.46
CA PHE A 152 -1.02 1.57 -8.74
C PHE A 152 -0.76 3.08 -8.94
N ASP A 153 0.27 3.63 -8.29
CA ASP A 153 0.65 5.04 -8.44
C ASP A 153 1.03 5.35 -9.89
N GLY A 154 0.24 6.15 -10.60
CA GLY A 154 0.44 6.46 -12.02
C GLY A 154 -0.03 5.36 -12.98
N ALA A 155 -0.77 4.35 -12.51
CA ALA A 155 -1.46 3.39 -13.38
C ALA A 155 -2.77 4.03 -13.90
N GLU A 156 -2.61 4.98 -14.84
CA GLU A 156 -3.65 5.90 -15.29
C GLU A 156 -4.96 5.22 -15.73
N ASN A 157 -4.87 4.07 -16.40
CA ASN A 157 -6.01 3.32 -16.92
C ASN A 157 -6.59 2.27 -15.96
N PHE A 158 -5.92 1.98 -14.84
CA PHE A 158 -6.31 0.86 -13.98
C PHE A 158 -7.70 1.08 -13.36
N ASN A 159 -8.63 0.16 -13.61
CA ASN A 159 -10.00 0.23 -13.11
C ASN A 159 -10.62 -1.17 -12.85
N GLN A 160 -9.81 -2.13 -12.38
CA GLN A 160 -10.27 -3.49 -12.12
C GLN A 160 -10.89 -3.67 -10.74
N ASN A 161 -11.82 -4.63 -10.62
CA ASN A 161 -12.50 -4.93 -9.36
C ASN A 161 -11.54 -5.62 -8.36
N LEU A 162 -11.38 -5.02 -7.18
CA LEU A 162 -10.50 -5.50 -6.11
C LEU A 162 -11.26 -6.00 -4.86
N ASN A 163 -12.57 -6.20 -4.94
CA ASN A 163 -13.40 -6.56 -3.77
C ASN A 163 -13.09 -7.93 -3.16
N LYS A 164 -12.43 -8.82 -3.90
CA LYS A 164 -11.99 -10.14 -3.39
C LYS A 164 -10.67 -10.10 -2.63
N TRP A 165 -9.97 -8.97 -2.64
CA TRP A 165 -8.70 -8.83 -1.92
C TRP A 165 -8.95 -8.76 -0.41
N ASP A 166 -8.16 -9.52 0.33
CA ASP A 166 -8.08 -9.42 1.78
C ASP A 166 -7.03 -8.36 2.14
N THR A 167 -7.48 -7.27 2.79
CA THR A 167 -6.64 -6.16 3.25
C THR A 167 -6.43 -6.15 4.77
N SER A 168 -6.91 -7.18 5.49
CA SER A 168 -6.95 -7.22 6.97
C SER A 168 -5.57 -7.20 7.65
N ASN A 169 -4.49 -7.43 6.89
CA ASN A 169 -3.11 -7.37 7.35
C ASN A 169 -2.33 -6.16 6.82
N VAL A 170 -2.93 -5.33 5.97
CA VAL A 170 -2.26 -4.17 5.37
C VAL A 170 -2.05 -3.08 6.42
N LEU A 171 -0.81 -2.58 6.50
CA LEU A 171 -0.40 -1.51 7.40
C LEU A 171 -0.19 -0.18 6.67
N ASN A 172 0.17 -0.24 5.38
CA ASN A 172 0.51 0.93 4.58
C ASN A 172 -0.20 0.91 3.20
N MET A 173 -1.00 1.95 2.95
CA MET A 173 -1.71 2.20 1.68
C MET A 173 -1.31 3.55 1.08
N GLU A 174 -0.17 4.12 1.49
CA GLU A 174 0.30 5.41 1.00
C GLU A 174 0.36 5.43 -0.54
N ALA A 175 -0.32 6.41 -1.13
CA ALA A 175 -0.34 6.69 -2.56
C ALA A 175 -0.71 5.49 -3.44
N MET A 176 -1.46 4.52 -2.91
CA MET A 176 -1.81 3.29 -3.63
C MET A 176 -2.45 3.53 -5.00
N PHE A 177 -3.34 4.51 -5.12
CA PHE A 177 -4.06 4.89 -6.35
C PHE A 177 -3.76 6.33 -6.79
N ARG A 178 -2.62 6.88 -6.37
CA ARG A 178 -2.24 8.23 -6.79
C ARG A 178 -2.18 8.30 -8.33
N SER A 179 -2.81 9.30 -8.92
CA SER A 179 -2.87 9.53 -10.38
C SER A 179 -3.43 8.34 -11.19
N ALA A 180 -4.19 7.43 -10.57
CA ALA A 180 -4.96 6.41 -11.26
C ALA A 180 -6.26 7.04 -11.79
N TYR A 181 -6.16 7.80 -12.89
CA TYR A 181 -7.20 8.74 -13.34
C TYR A 181 -8.57 8.10 -13.61
N LEU A 182 -8.60 6.85 -14.09
CA LEU A 182 -9.83 6.12 -14.40
C LEU A 182 -10.38 5.28 -13.23
N PHE A 183 -9.61 5.11 -12.16
CA PHE A 183 -9.99 4.24 -11.04
C PHE A 183 -11.25 4.74 -10.34
N ASN A 184 -12.31 3.94 -10.37
CA ASN A 184 -13.60 4.25 -9.76
C ASN A 184 -14.35 2.97 -9.37
N ILE A 185 -13.82 2.25 -8.38
CA ILE A 185 -14.36 0.98 -7.90
C ILE A 185 -14.74 1.11 -6.42
N ASP A 186 -15.88 0.53 -6.05
CA ASP A 186 -16.29 0.42 -4.65
C ASP A 186 -15.35 -0.51 -3.88
N LEU A 187 -14.89 -0.05 -2.71
CA LEU A 187 -13.91 -0.74 -1.85
C LEU A 187 -14.48 -0.99 -0.45
N ASN A 188 -15.80 -1.05 -0.33
CA ASN A 188 -16.52 -1.21 0.94
C ASN A 188 -16.31 -2.60 1.59
N ASN A 189 -15.76 -3.58 0.86
CA ASN A 189 -15.40 -4.89 1.42
C ASN A 189 -14.01 -4.92 2.06
N TRP A 190 -13.21 -3.86 1.93
CA TRP A 190 -11.87 -3.83 2.48
C TRP A 190 -11.88 -3.63 4.00
N ASN A 191 -11.08 -4.43 4.70
CA ASN A 191 -10.80 -4.24 6.11
C ASN A 191 -9.56 -3.34 6.28
N THR A 192 -9.76 -2.12 6.74
CA THR A 192 -8.69 -1.12 6.91
C THR A 192 -8.25 -0.92 8.36
N SER A 193 -8.76 -1.73 9.31
CA SER A 193 -8.60 -1.51 10.75
C SER A 193 -7.15 -1.49 11.26
N LYS A 194 -6.20 -2.08 10.52
CA LYS A 194 -4.76 -2.06 10.83
C LYS A 194 -3.96 -0.99 10.06
N VAL A 195 -4.56 -0.33 9.07
CA VAL A 195 -3.87 0.64 8.23
C VAL A 195 -3.49 1.85 9.07
N GLN A 196 -2.22 2.26 8.98
CA GLN A 196 -1.68 3.39 9.75
C GLN A 196 -1.40 4.61 8.87
N ASN A 197 -1.16 4.39 7.57
CA ASN A 197 -0.79 5.43 6.61
C ASN A 197 -1.66 5.34 5.35
N MET A 198 -2.43 6.39 5.09
CA MET A 198 -3.26 6.59 3.88
C MET A 198 -2.87 7.89 3.16
N ARG A 199 -1.67 8.41 3.41
CA ARG A 199 -1.16 9.62 2.75
C ARG A 199 -1.28 9.48 1.24
N SER A 200 -1.86 10.48 0.59
CA SER A 200 -1.99 10.57 -0.87
C SER A 200 -2.71 9.40 -1.54
N MET A 201 -3.47 8.57 -0.81
CA MET A 201 -4.03 7.30 -1.32
C MET A 201 -4.76 7.44 -2.66
N PHE A 202 -5.54 8.51 -2.84
CA PHE A 202 -6.28 8.84 -4.06
C PHE A 202 -5.84 10.18 -4.68
N TYR A 203 -4.64 10.68 -4.37
CA TYR A 203 -4.15 11.95 -4.90
C TYR A 203 -4.30 11.99 -6.43
N GLU A 204 -5.03 12.96 -6.97
CA GLU A 204 -5.32 13.12 -8.41
C GLU A 204 -5.96 11.89 -9.09
N ALA A 205 -6.61 10.98 -8.36
CA ALA A 205 -7.48 9.95 -8.93
C ALA A 205 -8.82 10.58 -9.37
N CYS A 206 -8.79 11.41 -10.42
CA CYS A 206 -9.86 12.34 -10.78
C CYS A 206 -11.27 11.74 -10.88
N SER A 207 -11.38 10.47 -11.31
CA SER A 207 -12.66 9.78 -11.48
C SER A 207 -13.18 9.10 -10.22
N PHE A 208 -12.37 8.96 -9.17
CA PHE A 208 -12.70 8.17 -8.01
C PHE A 208 -13.92 8.72 -7.26
N ASN A 209 -14.94 7.88 -7.11
CA ASN A 209 -16.13 8.06 -6.29
C ASN A 209 -16.64 6.71 -5.75
N GLY A 210 -15.76 5.71 -5.61
CA GLY A 210 -16.11 4.40 -5.09
C GLY A 210 -16.43 4.44 -3.59
N ASP A 211 -17.37 3.60 -3.15
CA ASP A 211 -17.79 3.51 -1.75
C ASP A 211 -16.65 3.03 -0.84
N ILE A 212 -16.40 3.83 0.21
CA ILE A 212 -15.41 3.61 1.28
C ILE A 212 -16.02 3.90 2.67
N SER A 213 -17.34 3.95 2.76
CA SER A 213 -18.10 4.30 3.97
C SER A 213 -17.88 3.33 5.13
N THR A 214 -17.52 2.08 4.82
CA THR A 214 -17.30 0.99 5.79
C THR A 214 -15.89 0.93 6.36
N TRP A 215 -14.97 1.77 5.87
CA TRP A 215 -13.58 1.72 6.30
C TRP A 215 -13.41 2.06 7.78
N ASP A 216 -12.73 1.18 8.51
CA ASP A 216 -12.23 1.47 9.84
C ASP A 216 -10.90 2.23 9.73
N VAL A 217 -10.94 3.54 9.94
CA VAL A 217 -9.76 4.42 9.94
C VAL A 217 -9.22 4.70 11.35
N SER A 218 -9.68 3.96 12.36
CA SER A 218 -9.35 4.25 13.77
C SER A 218 -7.86 4.07 14.10
N SER A 219 -7.09 3.34 13.30
CA SER A 219 -5.63 3.18 13.43
C SER A 219 -4.82 4.17 12.59
N VAL A 220 -5.45 4.93 11.70
CA VAL A 220 -4.78 5.81 10.74
C VAL A 220 -4.25 7.06 11.44
N LYS A 221 -2.98 7.40 11.16
CA LYS A 221 -2.31 8.60 11.66
C LYS A 221 -2.17 9.69 10.59
N HIS A 222 -1.95 9.26 9.34
CA HIS A 222 -1.55 10.10 8.21
C HIS A 222 -2.57 10.03 7.08
N MET A 223 -3.23 11.17 6.78
CA MET A 223 -4.21 11.34 5.69
C MET A 223 -3.88 12.56 4.80
N GLU A 224 -2.63 13.03 4.83
CA GLU A 224 -2.21 14.17 4.03
C GLU A 224 -2.46 13.91 2.55
N TYR A 225 -3.07 14.88 1.86
CA TYR A 225 -3.34 14.84 0.43
C TYR A 225 -4.21 13.66 -0.06
N MET A 226 -4.91 12.94 0.83
CA MET A 226 -5.62 11.70 0.48
C MET A 226 -6.59 11.85 -0.70
N PHE A 227 -7.36 12.94 -0.74
CA PHE A 227 -8.32 13.28 -1.80
C PHE A 227 -7.93 14.57 -2.55
N TYR A 228 -6.65 14.93 -2.55
CA TYR A 228 -6.18 16.10 -3.28
C TYR A 228 -6.51 15.94 -4.77
N GLY A 229 -7.23 16.91 -5.36
CA GLY A 229 -7.57 16.88 -6.78
C GLY A 229 -8.52 15.76 -7.19
N VAL A 230 -9.19 15.07 -6.26
CA VAL A 230 -10.20 14.06 -6.60
C VAL A 230 -11.50 14.76 -6.94
N LEU A 231 -11.75 14.95 -8.23
CA LEU A 231 -12.79 15.85 -8.71
C LEU A 231 -14.22 15.34 -8.45
N LYS A 232 -14.44 14.02 -8.54
CA LYS A 232 -15.77 13.40 -8.45
C LYS A 232 -16.16 12.89 -7.06
N PHE A 233 -15.21 12.73 -6.13
CA PHE A 233 -15.46 12.07 -4.86
C PHE A 233 -16.47 12.84 -3.99
N ASN A 234 -17.55 12.15 -3.61
CA ASN A 234 -18.60 12.68 -2.73
C ASN A 234 -19.30 11.55 -1.94
N GLN A 235 -18.58 10.48 -1.59
CA GLN A 235 -19.12 9.39 -0.78
C GLN A 235 -19.17 9.73 0.70
N ASP A 236 -20.17 9.19 1.39
CA ASP A 236 -20.36 9.42 2.84
C ASP A 236 -19.22 8.77 3.63
N ILE A 237 -18.49 9.60 4.36
CA ILE A 237 -17.39 9.24 5.26
C ILE A 237 -17.62 9.79 6.67
N SER A 238 -18.87 10.11 7.01
CA SER A 238 -19.26 10.66 8.31
C SER A 238 -19.01 9.67 9.46
N SER A 239 -19.07 8.37 9.20
CA SER A 239 -18.86 7.26 10.14
C SER A 239 -17.39 7.06 10.56
N TRP A 240 -16.44 7.69 9.87
CA TRP A 240 -15.02 7.47 10.09
C TRP A 240 -14.55 7.92 11.49
N ASN A 241 -13.90 7.00 12.21
CA ASN A 241 -13.30 7.31 13.51
C ASN A 241 -11.91 7.95 13.35
N THR A 242 -11.85 9.27 13.25
CA THR A 242 -10.60 10.02 13.02
C THR A 242 -9.79 10.32 14.29
N LYS A 243 -10.10 9.71 15.44
CA LYS A 243 -9.50 10.09 16.75
C LYS A 243 -7.98 10.04 16.80
N ASN A 244 -7.35 9.19 15.99
CA ASN A 244 -5.90 8.97 15.97
C ASN A 244 -5.19 9.72 14.83
N VAL A 245 -5.94 10.39 13.96
CA VAL A 245 -5.37 11.17 12.85
C VAL A 245 -4.67 12.39 13.42
N ILE A 246 -3.43 12.63 12.97
CA ILE A 246 -2.61 13.75 13.41
C ILE A 246 -2.40 14.80 12.32
N ASN A 247 -2.60 14.45 11.05
CA ASN A 247 -2.33 15.32 9.92
C ASN A 247 -3.31 15.12 8.75
N THR A 248 -3.98 16.21 8.35
CA THR A 248 -4.94 16.27 7.23
C THR A 248 -4.57 17.34 6.21
N ARG A 249 -3.29 17.73 6.14
CA ARG A 249 -2.78 18.74 5.20
C ARG A 249 -3.28 18.46 3.78
N SER A 250 -3.93 19.45 3.18
CA SER A 250 -4.46 19.41 1.81
C SER A 250 -5.35 18.19 1.48
N MET A 251 -5.96 17.54 2.47
CA MET A 251 -6.70 16.29 2.27
C MET A 251 -7.79 16.42 1.19
N PHE A 252 -8.53 17.53 1.14
CA PHE A 252 -9.58 17.82 0.15
C PHE A 252 -9.25 19.05 -0.72
N LYS A 253 -7.96 19.42 -0.83
CA LYS A 253 -7.58 20.53 -1.71
C LYS A 253 -7.94 20.19 -3.15
N ASN A 254 -8.61 21.11 -3.86
CA ASN A 254 -9.15 20.91 -5.21
C ASN A 254 -10.15 19.74 -5.34
N ALA A 255 -10.69 19.17 -4.26
CA ALA A 255 -11.75 18.16 -4.30
C ALA A 255 -13.10 18.84 -4.58
N ILE A 256 -13.34 19.21 -5.85
CA ILE A 256 -14.44 20.11 -6.21
C ILE A 256 -15.83 19.51 -5.96
N GLY A 257 -15.99 18.19 -6.07
CA GLY A 257 -17.26 17.48 -5.89
C GLY A 257 -17.64 17.22 -4.44
N PHE A 258 -16.68 17.25 -3.51
CA PHE A 258 -16.89 16.82 -2.13
C PHE A 258 -17.73 17.81 -1.33
N ASN A 259 -18.82 17.34 -0.72
CA ASN A 259 -19.69 18.12 0.15
C ASN A 259 -20.40 17.26 1.23
N GLN A 260 -19.80 16.14 1.67
CA GLN A 260 -20.41 15.27 2.68
C GLN A 260 -20.22 15.79 4.11
N ASN A 261 -21.21 15.53 4.97
CA ASN A 261 -21.22 16.00 6.35
C ASN A 261 -20.18 15.24 7.20
N ILE A 262 -19.10 15.93 7.55
CA ILE A 262 -18.00 15.42 8.39
C ILE A 262 -17.93 16.12 9.76
N SER A 263 -19.04 16.73 10.20
CA SER A 263 -19.13 17.41 11.51
C SER A 263 -18.87 16.49 12.70
N TYR A 264 -19.10 15.18 12.54
CA TYR A 264 -18.92 14.16 13.58
C TYR A 264 -17.48 13.67 13.76
N TRP A 265 -16.55 14.09 12.91
CA TRP A 265 -15.15 13.68 13.01
C TRP A 265 -14.51 14.16 14.31
N ASN A 266 -13.75 13.28 14.94
CA ASN A 266 -12.93 13.64 16.08
C ASN A 266 -11.62 14.26 15.59
N THR A 267 -11.51 15.59 15.71
CA THR A 267 -10.33 16.35 15.28
C THR A 267 -9.35 16.69 16.42
N SER A 268 -9.58 16.20 17.65
CA SER A 268 -8.89 16.69 18.85
C SER A 268 -7.38 16.41 18.88
N ASN A 269 -6.89 15.50 18.01
CA ASN A 269 -5.49 15.13 17.90
C ASN A 269 -4.79 15.68 16.65
N ILE A 270 -5.52 16.32 15.74
CA ILE A 270 -4.96 16.86 14.50
C ILE A 270 -4.11 18.10 14.81
N LYS A 271 -2.90 18.14 14.25
CA LYS A 271 -1.92 19.22 14.44
C LYS A 271 -1.76 20.11 13.21
N GLU A 272 -2.10 19.61 12.02
CA GLU A 272 -1.86 20.25 10.73
C GLU A 272 -3.08 20.08 9.83
N MET A 273 -3.64 21.20 9.37
CA MET A 273 -4.83 21.30 8.51
C MET A 273 -4.63 22.31 7.36
N SER A 274 -3.40 22.73 7.08
CA SER A 274 -3.14 23.72 6.03
C SER A 274 -3.65 23.23 4.69
N TRP A 275 -4.33 24.13 3.99
CA TRP A 275 -4.96 23.89 2.69
C TRP A 275 -6.04 22.79 2.65
N MET A 276 -6.55 22.30 3.80
CA MET A 276 -7.43 21.12 3.85
C MET A 276 -8.60 21.17 2.85
N PHE A 277 -9.28 22.31 2.71
CA PHE A 277 -10.40 22.55 1.79
C PHE A 277 -10.11 23.64 0.76
N HIS A 278 -8.84 23.96 0.51
CA HIS A 278 -8.49 24.99 -0.46
C HIS A 278 -9.02 24.64 -1.86
N ASN A 279 -9.74 25.57 -2.51
CA ASN A 279 -10.45 25.34 -3.78
C ASN A 279 -11.46 24.16 -3.76
N ALA A 280 -11.91 23.67 -2.60
CA ALA A 280 -13.00 22.68 -2.51
C ALA A 280 -14.34 23.39 -2.77
N ARG A 281 -14.65 23.63 -4.05
CA ARG A 281 -15.69 24.59 -4.47
C ARG A 281 -17.10 24.26 -3.98
N ASN A 282 -17.44 22.98 -3.76
CA ASN A 282 -18.76 22.60 -3.28
C ASN A 282 -18.86 22.46 -1.76
N PHE A 283 -17.73 22.28 -1.06
CA PHE A 283 -17.73 21.96 0.37
C PHE A 283 -18.30 23.11 1.21
N ASN A 284 -19.40 22.84 1.91
CA ASN A 284 -20.15 23.83 2.68
C ASN A 284 -20.86 23.26 3.92
N GLN A 285 -20.21 22.32 4.61
CA GLN A 285 -20.78 21.66 5.78
C GLN A 285 -20.42 22.41 7.07
N ASP A 286 -21.30 22.34 8.07
CA ASP A 286 -21.05 22.94 9.37
C ASP A 286 -20.02 22.12 10.15
N ILE A 287 -18.80 22.62 10.26
CA ILE A 287 -17.70 22.03 11.04
C ILE A 287 -17.30 22.92 12.22
N SER A 288 -18.19 23.82 12.64
CA SER A 288 -17.92 24.76 13.74
C SER A 288 -17.68 24.07 15.08
N SER A 289 -18.17 22.83 15.24
CA SER A 289 -18.04 21.97 16.42
C SER A 289 -16.67 21.29 16.55
N TRP A 290 -15.83 21.30 15.53
CA TRP A 290 -14.54 20.61 15.56
C TRP A 290 -13.61 21.14 16.66
N ASN A 291 -13.03 20.23 17.42
CA ASN A 291 -11.99 20.56 18.39
C ASN A 291 -10.65 20.78 17.67
N VAL A 292 -10.26 22.05 17.50
CA VAL A 292 -9.04 22.47 16.81
C VAL A 292 -7.97 23.04 17.75
N SER A 293 -8.08 22.75 19.05
CA SER A 293 -7.17 23.25 20.08
C SER A 293 -5.69 22.93 19.77
N LYS A 294 -5.39 21.72 19.29
CA LYS A 294 -4.03 21.26 18.94
C LYS A 294 -3.54 21.62 17.53
N VAL A 295 -4.38 22.24 16.70
CA VAL A 295 -4.01 22.59 15.32
C VAL A 295 -3.05 23.78 15.32
N ASN A 296 -1.80 23.56 14.93
CA ASN A 296 -0.77 24.60 14.93
C ASN A 296 -0.58 25.24 13.54
N LEU A 297 -0.87 24.48 12.49
CA LEU A 297 -0.71 24.88 11.10
C LEU A 297 -2.06 24.71 10.39
N PHE A 298 -2.60 25.80 9.82
CA PHE A 298 -3.90 25.84 9.15
C PHE A 298 -3.96 26.96 8.09
N ASN A 299 -2.81 27.31 7.49
CA ASN A 299 -2.80 28.37 6.50
C ASN A 299 -3.61 27.98 5.26
N SER A 300 -4.35 28.96 4.72
CA SER A 300 -5.24 28.78 3.57
C SER A 300 -6.22 27.62 3.71
N PHE A 301 -6.66 27.31 4.95
CA PHE A 301 -7.50 26.15 5.30
C PHE A 301 -8.64 25.93 4.29
N SER A 302 -9.35 27.00 3.94
CA SER A 302 -10.55 26.92 3.09
C SER A 302 -10.58 27.91 1.93
N ASN A 303 -9.51 28.68 1.64
CA ASN A 303 -9.60 29.74 0.63
C ASN A 303 -10.17 29.22 -0.70
N ASN A 304 -11.05 30.01 -1.33
CA ASN A 304 -11.75 29.67 -2.59
C ASN A 304 -12.68 28.44 -2.51
N SER A 305 -13.07 28.00 -1.32
CA SER A 305 -14.16 27.03 -1.12
C SER A 305 -15.48 27.74 -0.83
N LYS A 306 -16.59 26.99 -0.85
CA LYS A 306 -17.91 27.54 -0.47
C LYS A 306 -18.01 27.81 1.03
N ILE A 307 -17.41 26.98 1.88
CA ILE A 307 -17.38 27.18 3.34
C ILE A 307 -16.61 28.45 3.72
N ASP A 308 -15.64 28.90 2.92
CA ASP A 308 -14.89 30.13 3.21
C ASP A 308 -15.79 31.37 3.28
N LYS A 309 -16.90 31.37 2.53
CA LYS A 309 -17.92 32.43 2.56
C LYS A 309 -18.86 32.33 3.77
N ASN A 310 -18.91 31.17 4.45
CA ASN A 310 -19.81 30.87 5.55
C ASN A 310 -19.03 30.75 6.87
N LYS A 311 -18.52 31.87 7.39
CA LYS A 311 -17.68 31.89 8.60
C LYS A 311 -18.32 31.21 9.83
N ARG A 312 -19.64 31.20 9.94
CA ARG A 312 -20.37 30.51 11.02
C ARG A 312 -20.18 28.98 11.04
N TYR A 313 -19.79 28.39 9.91
CA TYR A 313 -19.53 26.96 9.78
C TYR A 313 -18.08 26.59 10.07
N LEU A 314 -17.22 27.56 10.39
CA LEU A 314 -15.81 27.32 10.68
C LEU A 314 -15.55 27.29 12.20
N PRO A 315 -14.59 26.48 12.67
CA PRO A 315 -14.09 26.59 14.03
C PRO A 315 -13.61 28.00 14.35
N LYS A 316 -13.95 28.53 15.53
CA LYS A 316 -13.62 29.91 15.95
C LYS A 316 -12.15 30.29 15.75
N LYS A 317 -11.23 29.36 16.01
CA LYS A 317 -9.77 29.54 15.85
C LYS A 317 -9.36 29.85 14.40
N PHE A 318 -10.12 29.40 13.42
CA PHE A 318 -9.80 29.61 12.00
C PHE A 318 -10.35 30.93 11.48
N ILE A 319 -11.43 31.44 12.06
CA ILE A 319 -12.04 32.73 11.67
C ILE A 319 -11.11 33.90 11.98
N SER A 320 -10.49 33.92 13.17
CA SER A 320 -9.69 35.05 13.68
C SER A 320 -8.42 35.36 12.90
N LYS A 321 -7.98 34.46 12.00
CA LYS A 321 -6.78 34.60 11.18
C LYS A 321 -7.08 34.94 9.72
N ILE A 322 -8.33 34.79 9.27
CA ILE A 322 -8.77 35.13 7.91
C ILE A 322 -9.01 36.64 7.76
N SER A 323 -9.22 37.36 8.87
CA SER A 323 -9.40 38.83 8.86
C SER A 323 -8.09 39.63 8.86
N LYS A 324 -6.94 39.03 8.51
CA LYS A 324 -5.61 39.67 8.55
C LYS A 324 -4.77 39.51 7.26
N THR A 325 -5.39 39.09 6.17
CA THR A 325 -4.80 39.00 4.82
C THR A 325 -5.83 39.49 3.84
#